data_AF-A0A1J1IU12-F1
#
_entry.id   AF-A0A1J1IU12-F1
#
_cell.length_a   1.000
_cell.length_b   1.000
_cell.length_c   1.000
_cell.angle_alpha   90.00
_cell.angle_beta   90.00
_cell.angle_gamma   90.00
#
_symmetry.space_group_name_H-M   'P 1'
#
loop_
_entity.id
_entity.type
_entity.pdbx_description
1 polymer ?
#
loop_
_entity_poly.entity_id
_entity_poly.type
_entity_poly.pdbx_seq_one_letter_code
_entity_poly.pdbx_strand_id
1 'polypeptide(L)'
;MKFSFGILLSAIAVINAAVIDIDNSNAEDILKTFVTSPTPLFNSAQDYHEQAKELQDDINKHLADIRSTLSSVLAEKSREALDDIQLNSNDILELENSTRTALFELDRSLCVDNLRVLLNKISEFTGFGSSNCVTAYDINIQKGLGSAYEKIRSYDGSFGDVQQIVVRSFIGANAFLEPEEIEARFVGELTRQRDEWNAARPEIGDFINSFNVEMEAHRLVLGTCFKTIQDNVAPGYDSLQSEIATCLEFDNTDDPFAAFR
;
A
#
# COMPACT_ATOMS: atom_id res chain seq x y z
N MET A 1 -27.96 24.95 23.98
CA MET A 1 -29.24 24.25 24.24
C MET A 1 -28.99 22.76 24.07
N LYS A 2 -29.20 21.99 25.13
CA LYS A 2 -29.16 20.52 25.14
C LYS A 2 -30.57 20.01 24.87
N PHE A 3 -30.74 19.00 24.02
CA PHE A 3 -31.83 18.04 24.18
C PHE A 3 -31.34 16.65 23.78
N SER A 4 -31.24 15.80 24.80
CA SER A 4 -31.39 14.35 24.72
C SER A 4 -32.87 14.04 24.46
N PHE A 5 -33.17 12.99 23.70
CA PHE A 5 -34.16 11.98 24.09
C PHE A 5 -33.94 10.75 23.21
N GLY A 6 -33.72 9.60 23.84
CA GLY A 6 -33.78 8.30 23.20
C GLY A 6 -35.18 7.68 23.28
N ILE A 7 -35.23 6.46 22.73
CA ILE A 7 -36.00 5.29 23.16
C ILE A 7 -37.15 4.81 22.22
N LEU A 8 -37.01 3.52 21.85
CA LEU A 8 -37.98 2.47 21.45
C LEU A 8 -38.68 2.59 20.08
N LEU A 9 -38.34 1.76 19.08
CA LEU A 9 -38.72 0.33 18.89
C LEU A 9 -40.21 0.08 19.14
N SER A 10 -41.00 -0.05 18.07
CA SER A 10 -42.13 -1.00 17.92
C SER A 10 -42.77 -0.86 16.54
N ALA A 11 -43.11 -1.99 15.96
CA ALA A 11 -43.77 -2.18 14.67
C ALA A 11 -45.17 -1.56 14.57
N ILE A 12 -45.63 -1.36 13.32
CA ILE A 12 -46.97 -1.70 12.75
C ILE A 12 -47.42 -0.65 11.71
N ALA A 13 -47.57 -1.16 10.49
CA ALA A 13 -48.50 -0.80 9.41
C ALA A 13 -48.82 0.68 9.08
N VAL A 14 -48.57 1.05 7.83
CA VAL A 14 -49.52 1.85 7.04
C VAL A 14 -49.74 1.15 5.70
N ILE A 15 -50.91 0.51 5.60
CA ILE A 15 -51.53 0.14 4.32
C ILE A 15 -52.14 1.42 3.75
N ASN A 16 -51.83 1.75 2.50
CA ASN A 16 -52.75 2.54 1.68
C ASN A 16 -52.99 1.78 0.37
N ALA A 17 -54.28 1.54 0.13
CA ALA A 17 -54.82 0.66 -0.88
C ALA A 17 -54.68 1.24 -2.29
N ALA A 18 -54.11 0.44 -3.20
CA ALA A 18 -54.53 0.42 -4.58
C ALA A 18 -55.32 -0.88 -4.78
N VAL A 19 -56.65 -0.76 -4.83
CA VAL A 19 -57.55 -1.88 -5.14
C VAL A 19 -57.38 -2.17 -6.63
N ILE A 20 -56.60 -3.21 -6.93
CA ILE A 20 -56.65 -3.90 -8.21
C ILE A 20 -57.56 -5.10 -7.97
N ASP A 21 -58.69 -5.13 -8.67
CA ASP A 21 -59.62 -6.26 -8.67
C ASP A 21 -58.93 -7.41 -9.42
N ILE A 22 -58.14 -8.20 -8.69
CA ILE A 22 -57.50 -9.42 -9.18
C ILE A 22 -58.46 -10.55 -8.86
N ASP A 23 -58.81 -11.29 -9.91
CA ASP A 23 -59.65 -12.49 -9.88
C ASP A 23 -59.25 -13.41 -8.71
N ASN A 24 -60.11 -13.46 -7.68
CA ASN A 24 -59.82 -14.00 -6.35
C ASN A 24 -59.56 -15.52 -6.33
N SER A 25 -59.77 -16.24 -7.44
CA SER A 25 -59.57 -17.70 -7.46
C SER A 25 -58.10 -18.11 -7.51
N ASN A 26 -57.21 -17.29 -8.07
CA ASN A 26 -55.79 -17.64 -8.21
C ASN A 26 -54.94 -17.17 -7.00
N ALA A 27 -55.34 -16.09 -6.33
CA ALA A 27 -54.63 -15.58 -5.16
C ALA A 27 -54.73 -16.51 -3.95
N GLU A 28 -55.86 -17.20 -3.79
CA GLU A 28 -56.08 -18.15 -2.69
C GLU A 28 -55.27 -19.45 -2.86
N ASP A 29 -55.07 -19.90 -4.10
CA ASP A 29 -54.24 -21.07 -4.42
C ASP A 29 -52.74 -20.75 -4.34
N ILE A 30 -52.30 -19.56 -4.76
CA ILE A 30 -50.89 -19.10 -4.58
C ILE A 30 -50.56 -18.97 -3.09
N LEU A 31 -51.44 -18.34 -2.30
CA LEU A 31 -51.29 -18.23 -0.85
C LEU A 31 -51.30 -19.59 -0.16
N LYS A 32 -52.16 -20.53 -0.58
CA LYS A 32 -52.13 -21.90 -0.06
C LYS A 32 -50.85 -22.62 -0.40
N THR A 33 -50.31 -22.48 -1.61
CA THR A 33 -49.09 -23.17 -2.05
C THR A 33 -47.87 -22.67 -1.28
N PHE A 34 -47.78 -21.35 -1.06
CA PHE A 34 -46.73 -20.73 -0.24
C PHE A 34 -46.83 -21.12 1.25
N VAL A 35 -48.06 -21.29 1.77
CA VAL A 35 -48.31 -21.66 3.17
C VAL A 35 -48.20 -23.16 3.44
N THR A 36 -48.44 -24.02 2.44
CA THR A 36 -48.50 -25.48 2.63
C THR A 36 -47.19 -26.23 2.37
N SER A 37 -46.24 -25.67 1.61
CA SER A 37 -44.89 -26.25 1.54
C SER A 37 -43.80 -25.22 1.19
N PRO A 38 -43.48 -24.28 2.10
CA PRO A 38 -42.34 -23.39 1.92
C PRO A 38 -40.99 -24.10 2.15
N THR A 39 -41.01 -25.33 2.64
CA THR A 39 -39.85 -26.16 2.99
C THR A 39 -38.82 -26.32 1.86
N PRO A 40 -39.19 -26.56 0.59
CA PRO A 40 -38.23 -26.68 -0.50
C PRO A 40 -37.48 -25.37 -0.77
N LEU A 41 -38.17 -24.23 -0.68
CA LEU A 41 -37.64 -22.89 -0.89
C LEU A 41 -36.72 -22.48 0.28
N PHE A 42 -37.07 -22.87 1.50
CA PHE A 42 -36.21 -22.66 2.67
C PHE A 42 -34.98 -23.58 2.68
N ASN A 43 -35.12 -24.84 2.25
CA ASN A 43 -34.00 -25.76 2.10
C ASN A 43 -33.03 -25.28 1.01
N SER A 44 -33.53 -24.88 -0.15
CA SER A 44 -32.70 -24.35 -1.23
C SER A 44 -32.06 -23.02 -0.82
N ALA A 45 -32.79 -22.11 -0.17
CA ALA A 45 -32.20 -20.88 0.41
C ALA A 45 -31.11 -21.17 1.45
N GLN A 46 -31.24 -22.22 2.25
CA GLN A 46 -30.21 -22.64 3.21
C GLN A 46 -28.97 -23.18 2.49
N ASP A 47 -29.14 -24.00 1.46
CA ASP A 47 -28.03 -24.50 0.63
C ASP A 47 -27.31 -23.36 -0.11
N TYR A 48 -28.04 -22.38 -0.65
CA TYR A 48 -27.45 -21.20 -1.28
C TYR A 48 -26.78 -20.27 -0.28
N HIS A 49 -27.31 -20.16 0.94
CA HIS A 49 -26.67 -19.42 2.01
C HIS A 49 -25.31 -20.04 2.38
N GLU A 50 -25.23 -21.37 2.50
CA GLU A 50 -23.96 -22.05 2.76
C GLU A 50 -22.98 -21.84 1.60
N GLN A 51 -23.42 -21.94 0.34
CA GLN A 51 -22.56 -21.65 -0.81
C GLN A 51 -22.09 -20.19 -0.89
N ALA A 52 -22.96 -19.23 -0.54
CA ALA A 52 -22.59 -17.82 -0.48
C ALA A 52 -21.57 -17.56 0.64
N LYS A 53 -21.70 -18.27 1.76
CA LYS A 53 -20.75 -18.25 2.87
C LYS A 53 -19.41 -18.88 2.48
N GLU A 54 -19.40 -20.03 1.81
CA GLU A 54 -18.17 -20.64 1.29
C GLU A 54 -17.43 -19.71 0.33
N LEU A 55 -18.16 -19.05 -0.58
CA LEU A 55 -17.59 -18.05 -1.48
C LEU A 55 -17.04 -16.84 -0.70
N GLN A 56 -17.78 -16.34 0.29
CA GLN A 56 -17.32 -15.25 1.15
C GLN A 56 -16.05 -15.63 1.93
N ASP A 57 -15.96 -16.86 2.43
CA ASP A 57 -14.81 -17.36 3.17
C ASP A 57 -13.57 -17.51 2.26
N ASP A 58 -13.73 -18.01 1.02
CA ASP A 58 -12.64 -18.06 0.02
C ASP A 58 -12.13 -16.64 -0.28
N ILE A 59 -13.04 -15.69 -0.54
CA ILE A 59 -12.70 -14.29 -0.80
C ILE A 59 -11.95 -13.68 0.39
N ASN A 60 -12.50 -13.82 1.60
CA ASN A 60 -11.89 -13.27 2.81
C ASN A 60 -10.51 -13.85 3.05
N LYS A 61 -10.34 -15.15 2.84
CA LYS A 61 -9.05 -15.83 2.98
C LYS A 61 -8.04 -15.28 1.98
N HIS A 62 -8.40 -15.19 0.70
CA HIS A 62 -7.51 -14.63 -0.32
C HIS A 62 -7.13 -13.19 -0.05
N LEU A 63 -8.08 -12.35 0.36
CA LEU A 63 -7.79 -10.95 0.71
C LEU A 63 -6.87 -10.86 1.94
N ALA A 64 -7.03 -11.75 2.93
CA ALA A 64 -6.13 -11.84 4.06
C ALA A 64 -4.71 -12.28 3.63
N ASP A 65 -4.61 -13.27 2.75
CA ASP A 65 -3.33 -13.75 2.20
C ASP A 65 -2.62 -12.62 1.44
N ILE A 66 -3.32 -11.86 0.61
CA ILE A 66 -2.77 -10.68 -0.09
C ILE A 66 -2.20 -9.67 0.90
N ARG A 67 -3.01 -9.27 1.90
CA ARG A 67 -2.59 -8.28 2.91
C ARG A 67 -1.34 -8.74 3.65
N SER A 68 -1.27 -10.04 3.98
CA SER A 68 -0.11 -10.66 4.59
C SER A 68 1.11 -10.61 3.66
N THR A 69 0.96 -11.02 2.40
CA THR A 69 2.06 -11.02 1.42
C THR A 69 2.59 -9.61 1.14
N LEU A 70 1.71 -8.63 0.91
CA LEU A 70 2.12 -7.24 0.72
C LEU A 70 2.88 -6.68 1.93
N SER A 71 2.41 -7.01 3.14
CA SER A 71 3.10 -6.63 4.37
C SER A 71 4.48 -7.26 4.46
N SER A 72 4.60 -8.54 4.07
CA SER A 72 5.89 -9.25 4.03
C SER A 72 6.85 -8.62 3.03
N VAL A 73 6.39 -8.38 1.79
CA VAL A 73 7.20 -7.73 0.74
C VAL A 73 7.66 -6.35 1.20
N LEU A 74 6.76 -5.54 1.77
CA LEU A 74 7.14 -4.22 2.27
C LEU A 74 8.16 -4.31 3.40
N ALA A 75 7.99 -5.24 4.34
CA ALA A 75 8.92 -5.40 5.46
C ALA A 75 10.31 -5.87 4.99
N GLU A 76 10.37 -6.79 4.03
CA GLU A 76 11.60 -7.25 3.42
C GLU A 76 12.30 -6.13 2.66
N LYS A 77 11.59 -5.46 1.74
CA LYS A 77 12.17 -4.39 0.91
C LYS A 77 12.54 -3.15 1.71
N SER A 78 11.82 -2.84 2.77
CA SER A 78 12.20 -1.76 3.69
C SER A 78 13.47 -2.11 4.46
N ARG A 79 13.65 -3.37 4.87
CA ARG A 79 14.89 -3.80 5.54
C ARG A 79 16.07 -3.71 4.59
N GLU A 80 15.95 -4.23 3.37
CA GLU A 80 17.00 -4.14 2.35
C GLU A 80 17.35 -2.69 2.04
N ALA A 81 16.36 -1.81 1.90
CA ALA A 81 16.60 -0.38 1.67
C ALA A 81 17.30 0.30 2.87
N LEU A 82 16.97 -0.08 4.11
CA LEU A 82 17.68 0.43 5.29
C LEU A 82 19.14 -0.03 5.32
N ASP A 83 19.40 -1.30 4.97
CA ASP A 83 20.75 -1.83 4.86
C ASP A 83 21.54 -1.08 3.77
N ASP A 84 20.92 -0.82 2.61
CA ASP A 84 21.50 -0.03 1.52
C ASP A 84 21.81 1.41 2.00
N ILE A 85 20.87 2.07 2.69
CA ILE A 85 21.08 3.41 3.26
C ILE A 85 22.25 3.41 4.24
N GLN A 86 22.31 2.42 5.13
CA GLN A 86 23.34 2.34 6.16
C GLN A 86 24.72 2.09 5.57
N LEU A 87 24.84 1.16 4.62
CA LEU A 87 26.09 0.89 3.91
C LEU A 87 26.60 2.15 3.19
N ASN A 88 25.76 2.78 2.38
CA ASN A 88 26.16 3.98 1.63
C ASN A 88 26.52 5.16 2.55
N SER A 89 25.81 5.30 3.68
CA SER A 89 26.12 6.33 4.68
C SER A 89 27.46 6.07 5.36
N ASN A 90 27.78 4.82 5.67
CA ASN A 90 29.07 4.46 6.27
C ASN A 90 30.24 4.77 5.33
N ASP A 91 30.11 4.43 4.04
CA ASP A 91 31.16 4.71 3.05
C ASP A 91 31.44 6.22 2.94
N ILE A 92 30.39 7.03 2.92
CA ILE A 92 30.49 8.50 2.91
C ILE A 92 31.16 9.01 4.19
N LEU A 93 30.73 8.50 5.35
CA LEU A 93 31.28 8.89 6.65
C LEU A 93 32.75 8.50 6.78
N GLU A 94 33.19 7.40 6.18
CA GLU A 94 34.59 7.00 6.17
C GLU A 94 35.46 8.00 5.39
N LEU A 95 35.02 8.40 4.19
CA LEU A 95 35.68 9.44 3.38
C LEU A 95 35.76 10.78 4.14
N GLU A 96 34.64 11.17 4.75
CA GLU A 96 34.58 12.40 5.54
C GLU A 96 35.50 12.32 6.77
N ASN A 97 35.43 11.24 7.54
CA ASN A 97 36.16 11.12 8.80
C ASN A 97 37.67 11.09 8.59
N SER A 98 38.14 10.42 7.54
CA SER A 98 39.57 10.41 7.17
C SER A 98 40.06 11.83 6.87
N THR A 99 39.32 12.55 6.01
CA THR A 99 39.64 13.92 5.63
C THR A 99 39.57 14.89 6.82
N ARG A 100 38.52 14.76 7.63
CA ARG A 100 38.30 15.59 8.83
C ARG A 100 39.40 15.39 9.87
N THR A 101 39.82 14.15 10.12
CA THR A 101 40.89 13.82 11.08
C THR A 101 42.20 14.47 10.66
N ALA A 102 42.61 14.26 9.40
CA ALA A 102 43.83 14.85 8.86
C ALA A 102 43.84 16.39 8.98
N LEU A 103 42.69 17.03 8.80
CA LEU A 103 42.54 18.48 8.88
C LEU A 103 42.54 19.02 10.32
N PHE A 104 42.17 18.20 11.32
CA PHE A 104 42.25 18.54 12.73
C PHE A 104 43.66 18.43 13.31
N GLU A 105 44.52 17.62 12.69
CA GLU A 105 45.93 17.51 13.08
C GLU A 105 46.76 18.74 12.67
N LEU A 106 46.20 19.63 11.83
CA LEU A 106 46.86 20.86 11.40
C LEU A 106 46.61 22.02 12.35
N ASP A 107 47.68 22.78 12.60
CA ASP A 107 47.59 24.08 13.27
C ASP A 107 46.73 25.05 12.46
N ARG A 108 46.05 25.97 13.16
CA ARG A 108 45.17 26.93 12.46
C ARG A 108 45.99 27.88 11.59
N SER A 109 45.77 27.82 10.29
CA SER A 109 46.27 28.76 9.29
C SER A 109 45.17 29.16 8.31
N LEU A 110 45.40 30.20 7.50
CA LEU A 110 44.51 30.59 6.40
C LEU A 110 44.29 29.43 5.40
N CYS A 111 45.29 28.57 5.22
CA CYS A 111 45.21 27.36 4.39
C CYS A 111 44.17 26.40 4.99
N VAL A 112 44.34 26.05 6.28
CA VAL A 112 43.46 25.14 7.01
C VAL A 112 42.02 25.66 7.13
N ASP A 113 41.83 26.96 7.36
CA ASP A 113 40.49 27.55 7.48
C ASP A 113 39.71 27.47 6.15
N ASN A 114 40.36 27.65 5.00
CA ASN A 114 39.73 27.45 3.69
C ASN A 114 39.35 25.98 3.46
N LEU A 115 40.21 25.04 3.83
CA LEU A 115 39.92 23.61 3.72
C LEU A 115 38.76 23.18 4.62
N ARG A 116 38.61 23.76 5.82
CA ARG A 116 37.43 23.53 6.68
C ARG A 116 36.14 23.96 6.00
N VAL A 117 36.15 25.13 5.35
CA VAL A 117 34.98 25.62 4.62
C VAL A 117 34.63 24.69 3.47
N LEU A 118 35.62 24.20 2.73
CA LEU A 118 35.40 23.27 1.63
C LEU A 118 34.87 21.91 2.12
N LEU A 119 35.46 21.35 3.19
CA LEU A 119 34.96 20.14 3.85
C LEU A 119 33.49 20.27 4.26
N ASN A 120 33.14 21.38 4.94
CA ASN A 120 31.75 21.62 5.35
C ASN A 120 30.79 21.66 4.15
N LYS A 121 31.18 22.30 3.03
CA LYS A 121 30.35 22.35 1.82
C LYS A 121 30.15 20.98 1.18
N ILE A 122 31.19 20.16 1.12
CA ILE A 122 31.09 18.80 0.57
C ILE A 122 30.20 17.94 1.47
N SER A 123 30.39 18.00 2.79
CA SER A 123 29.53 17.29 3.75
C SER A 123 28.06 17.73 3.66
N GLU A 124 27.79 19.04 3.56
CA GLU A 124 26.44 19.58 3.36
C GLU A 124 25.81 19.06 2.06
N PHE A 125 26.52 19.16 0.93
CA PHE A 125 26.04 18.67 -0.36
C PHE A 125 25.71 17.17 -0.31
N THR A 126 26.58 16.39 0.32
CA THR A 126 26.40 14.95 0.47
C THR A 126 25.19 14.63 1.35
N GLY A 127 25.03 15.33 2.47
CA GLY A 127 23.88 15.19 3.36
C GLY A 127 22.55 15.52 2.66
N PHE A 128 22.50 16.63 1.92
CA PHE A 128 21.31 16.99 1.13
C PHE A 128 21.01 15.97 0.03
N GLY A 129 22.04 15.52 -0.70
CA GLY A 129 21.89 14.49 -1.74
C GLY A 129 21.29 13.22 -1.16
N SER A 130 21.90 12.69 -0.09
CA SER A 130 21.48 11.45 0.56
C SER A 130 20.05 11.56 1.08
N SER A 131 19.70 12.68 1.73
CA SER A 131 18.33 12.94 2.18
C SER A 131 17.35 12.92 1.01
N ASN A 132 17.69 13.53 -0.13
CA ASN A 132 16.81 13.56 -1.30
C ASN A 132 16.59 12.17 -1.89
N CYS A 133 17.62 11.31 -1.91
CA CYS A 133 17.48 9.92 -2.36
C CYS A 133 16.48 9.15 -1.48
N VAL A 134 16.62 9.26 -0.15
CA VAL A 134 15.72 8.59 0.80
C VAL A 134 14.30 9.13 0.68
N THR A 135 14.12 10.45 0.59
CA THR A 135 12.80 11.06 0.41
C THR A 135 12.14 10.62 -0.91
N ALA A 136 12.89 10.56 -2.00
CA ALA A 136 12.37 10.09 -3.29
C ALA A 136 11.92 8.62 -3.22
N TYR A 137 12.69 7.78 -2.53
CA TYR A 137 12.31 6.39 -2.27
C TYR A 137 11.03 6.28 -1.45
N ASP A 138 10.95 6.98 -0.30
CA ASP A 138 9.76 6.97 0.57
C ASP A 138 8.49 7.39 -0.18
N ILE A 139 8.55 8.48 -0.97
CA ILE A 139 7.42 8.94 -1.78
C ILE A 139 6.96 7.85 -2.76
N ASN A 140 7.89 7.14 -3.40
CA ASN A 140 7.55 6.10 -4.37
C ASN A 140 6.96 4.86 -3.70
N ILE A 141 7.51 4.43 -2.56
CA ILE A 141 6.93 3.36 -1.75
C ILE A 141 5.50 3.70 -1.31
N GLN A 142 5.26 4.94 -0.83
CA GLN A 142 3.94 5.40 -0.44
C GLN A 142 2.93 5.38 -1.61
N LYS A 143 3.36 5.73 -2.83
CA LYS A 143 2.51 5.63 -4.03
C LYS A 143 2.17 4.18 -4.38
N GLY A 144 3.15 3.28 -4.34
CA GLY A 144 2.92 1.85 -4.55
C GLY A 144 1.93 1.27 -3.52
N LEU A 145 2.11 1.63 -2.25
CA LEU A 145 1.19 1.24 -1.17
C LEU A 145 -0.22 1.82 -1.37
N GLY A 146 -0.34 3.09 -1.75
CA GLY A 146 -1.62 3.71 -2.06
C GLY A 146 -2.37 2.93 -3.16
N SER A 147 -1.68 2.59 -4.24
CA SER A 147 -2.23 1.80 -5.34
C SER A 147 -2.67 0.40 -4.87
N ALA A 148 -1.90 -0.22 -3.99
CA ALA A 148 -2.24 -1.52 -3.40
C ALA A 148 -3.49 -1.45 -2.51
N TYR A 149 -3.59 -0.44 -1.67
CA TYR A 149 -4.76 -0.23 -0.82
C TYR A 149 -6.03 0.04 -1.64
N GLU A 150 -5.93 0.85 -2.69
CA GLU A 150 -7.07 1.11 -3.58
C GLU A 150 -7.55 -0.18 -4.26
N LYS A 151 -6.62 -1.01 -4.75
CA LYS A 151 -6.97 -2.29 -5.38
C LYS A 151 -7.62 -3.25 -4.39
N ILE A 152 -7.09 -3.39 -3.17
CA ILE A 152 -7.72 -4.21 -2.10
C ILE A 152 -9.11 -3.68 -1.76
N ARG A 153 -9.25 -2.37 -1.59
CA ARG A 153 -10.54 -1.73 -1.26
C ARG A 153 -11.57 -1.93 -2.37
N SER A 154 -11.14 -1.93 -3.64
CA SER A 154 -12.00 -2.25 -4.78
C SER A 154 -12.55 -3.68 -4.68
N TYR A 155 -11.74 -4.64 -4.26
CA TYR A 155 -12.18 -6.02 -4.04
C TYR A 155 -13.09 -6.13 -2.81
N ASP A 156 -12.73 -5.52 -1.68
CA ASP A 156 -13.59 -5.46 -0.50
C ASP A 156 -14.96 -4.83 -0.83
N GLY A 157 -15.01 -3.80 -1.70
CA GLY A 157 -16.25 -3.17 -2.12
C GLY A 157 -17.09 -4.04 -3.08
N SER A 158 -16.43 -4.76 -3.99
CA SER A 158 -17.10 -5.59 -4.99
C SER A 158 -17.67 -6.87 -4.38
N PHE A 159 -16.99 -7.41 -3.35
CA PHE A 159 -17.27 -8.71 -2.76
C PHE A 159 -17.55 -8.67 -1.24
N GLY A 160 -17.74 -7.50 -0.66
CA GLY A 160 -17.81 -7.31 0.79
C GLY A 160 -19.06 -7.87 1.46
N ASP A 161 -20.04 -8.34 0.69
CA ASP A 161 -21.28 -8.87 1.26
C ASP A 161 -21.99 -9.84 0.30
N VAL A 162 -21.28 -10.90 -0.14
CA VAL A 162 -21.86 -11.99 -0.94
C VAL A 162 -23.03 -12.64 -0.20
N GLN A 163 -22.99 -12.67 1.14
CA GLN A 163 -24.09 -13.18 1.96
C GLN A 163 -25.38 -12.36 1.85
N GLN A 164 -25.31 -11.09 1.44
CA GLN A 164 -26.51 -10.28 1.17
C GLN A 164 -27.26 -10.71 -0.09
N ILE A 165 -26.72 -11.60 -0.94
CA ILE A 165 -27.44 -12.12 -2.12
C ILE A 165 -28.77 -12.75 -1.69
N VAL A 166 -28.77 -13.49 -0.58
CA VAL A 166 -29.97 -14.10 0.00
C VAL A 166 -30.99 -13.01 0.37
N VAL A 167 -30.56 -12.00 1.12
CA VAL A 167 -31.43 -10.92 1.59
C VAL A 167 -31.95 -10.05 0.43
N ARG A 168 -31.09 -9.68 -0.52
CA ARG A 168 -31.45 -8.81 -1.66
C ARG A 168 -32.45 -9.45 -2.61
N SER A 169 -32.37 -10.77 -2.82
CA SER A 169 -33.36 -11.42 -3.69
C SER A 169 -34.70 -11.60 -2.97
N PHE A 170 -34.74 -11.50 -1.63
CA PHE A 170 -35.98 -11.43 -0.85
C PHE A 170 -36.60 -10.02 -0.74
N ILE A 171 -35.88 -8.94 -1.08
CA ILE A 171 -36.37 -7.56 -0.97
C ILE A 171 -36.95 -7.05 -2.31
N GLY A 172 -38.19 -6.55 -2.29
CA GLY A 172 -38.69 -5.57 -3.27
C GLY A 172 -39.73 -6.04 -4.29
N ALA A 173 -39.90 -7.33 -4.55
CA ALA A 173 -40.87 -7.81 -5.58
C ALA A 173 -41.62 -9.12 -5.22
N ASN A 174 -41.29 -9.76 -4.10
CA ASN A 174 -41.68 -11.15 -3.84
C ASN A 174 -43.10 -11.38 -3.29
N ALA A 175 -43.92 -10.33 -3.17
CA ALA A 175 -45.32 -10.52 -2.82
C ALA A 175 -46.14 -11.18 -3.96
N PHE A 176 -45.57 -11.28 -5.17
CA PHE A 176 -46.25 -11.75 -6.38
C PHE A 176 -45.40 -12.64 -7.30
N LEU A 177 -44.21 -13.10 -6.86
CA LEU A 177 -43.33 -13.94 -7.67
C LEU A 177 -43.44 -15.39 -7.23
N GLU A 178 -43.40 -16.30 -8.20
CA GLU A 178 -43.41 -17.74 -7.92
C GLU A 178 -42.07 -18.16 -7.30
N PRO A 179 -42.07 -19.20 -6.43
CA PRO A 179 -40.86 -19.77 -5.82
C PRO A 179 -39.68 -19.98 -6.77
N GLU A 180 -39.96 -20.46 -7.98
CA GLU A 180 -38.97 -20.79 -9.00
C GLU A 180 -38.28 -19.53 -9.55
N GLU A 181 -38.99 -18.40 -9.62
CA GLU A 181 -38.42 -17.12 -10.09
C GLU A 181 -37.48 -16.52 -9.04
N ILE A 182 -37.83 -16.68 -7.77
CA ILE A 182 -36.99 -16.28 -6.63
C ILE A 182 -35.71 -17.13 -6.62
N GLU A 183 -35.84 -18.45 -6.80
CA GLU A 183 -34.70 -19.36 -6.91
C GLU A 183 -33.81 -19.04 -8.11
N ALA A 184 -34.39 -18.83 -9.30
CA ALA A 184 -33.63 -18.47 -10.49
C ALA A 184 -32.82 -17.18 -10.29
N ARG A 185 -33.37 -16.20 -9.56
CA ARG A 185 -32.67 -14.97 -9.21
C ARG A 185 -31.50 -15.20 -8.25
N PHE A 186 -31.67 -16.07 -7.24
CA PHE A 186 -30.58 -16.47 -6.35
C PHE A 186 -29.43 -17.12 -7.12
N VAL A 187 -29.76 -18.11 -7.95
CA VAL A 187 -28.79 -18.85 -8.74
C VAL A 187 -28.06 -17.90 -9.68
N GLY A 188 -28.78 -17.01 -10.35
CA GLY A 188 -28.20 -16.03 -11.27
C GLY A 188 -27.20 -15.09 -10.59
N GLU A 189 -27.57 -14.48 -9.46
CA GLU A 189 -26.68 -13.56 -8.75
C GLU A 189 -25.48 -14.27 -8.11
N LEU A 190 -25.67 -15.45 -7.52
CA LEU A 190 -24.58 -16.24 -6.93
C LEU A 190 -23.60 -16.70 -8.01
N THR A 191 -24.10 -17.18 -9.15
CA THR A 191 -23.26 -17.60 -10.28
C THR A 191 -22.48 -16.42 -10.84
N ARG A 192 -23.15 -15.28 -11.04
CA ARG A 192 -22.49 -14.05 -11.51
C ARG A 192 -21.35 -13.62 -10.58
N GLN A 193 -21.60 -13.58 -9.27
CA GLN A 193 -20.58 -13.20 -8.27
C GLN A 193 -19.43 -14.21 -8.22
N ARG A 194 -19.73 -15.51 -8.33
CA ARG A 194 -18.72 -16.57 -8.41
C ARG A 194 -17.85 -16.43 -9.66
N ASP A 195 -18.46 -16.16 -10.81
CA ASP A 195 -17.74 -15.98 -12.08
C ASP A 195 -16.87 -14.71 -12.06
N GLU A 196 -17.39 -13.61 -11.52
CA GLU A 196 -16.63 -12.38 -11.31
C GLU A 196 -15.44 -12.60 -10.37
N TRP A 197 -15.63 -13.33 -9.27
CA TRP A 197 -14.53 -13.70 -8.37
C TRP A 197 -13.49 -14.59 -9.06
N ASN A 198 -13.94 -15.62 -9.79
CA ASN A 198 -13.04 -16.53 -10.50
C ASN A 198 -12.23 -15.81 -11.60
N ALA A 199 -12.80 -14.80 -12.24
CA ALA A 199 -12.11 -13.97 -13.22
C ALA A 199 -11.12 -12.98 -12.57
N ALA A 200 -11.47 -12.41 -11.41
CA ALA A 200 -10.63 -11.45 -10.70
C ALA A 200 -9.49 -12.09 -9.89
N ARG A 201 -9.68 -13.33 -9.42
CA ARG A 201 -8.72 -14.05 -8.57
C ARG A 201 -7.32 -14.21 -9.18
N PRO A 202 -7.14 -14.51 -10.48
CA PRO A 202 -5.82 -14.51 -11.12
C PRO A 202 -5.15 -13.13 -11.13
N GLU A 203 -5.90 -12.06 -11.38
CA GLU A 203 -5.38 -10.68 -11.43
C GLU A 203 -4.74 -10.26 -10.10
N ILE A 204 -5.21 -10.83 -9.00
CA ILE A 204 -4.65 -10.61 -7.66
C ILE A 204 -3.21 -11.14 -7.57
N GLY A 205 -2.94 -12.32 -8.11
CA GLY A 205 -1.60 -12.91 -8.13
C GLY A 205 -0.64 -12.07 -8.96
N ASP A 206 -1.10 -11.64 -10.14
CA ASP A 206 -0.35 -10.74 -11.02
C ASP A 206 -0.09 -9.39 -10.36
N PHE A 207 -1.05 -8.88 -9.58
CA PHE A 207 -0.92 -7.66 -8.81
C PHE A 207 0.18 -7.78 -7.74
N ILE A 208 0.22 -8.87 -6.96
CA ILE A 208 1.29 -9.10 -5.97
C ILE A 208 2.66 -9.15 -6.64
N ASN A 209 2.77 -9.89 -7.75
CA ASN A 209 4.03 -10.00 -8.49
C ASN A 209 4.48 -8.63 -9.00
N SER A 210 3.55 -7.85 -9.56
CA SER A 210 3.82 -6.50 -10.06
C SER A 210 4.26 -5.57 -8.95
N PHE A 211 3.59 -5.61 -7.79
CA PHE A 211 3.96 -4.83 -6.61
C PHE A 211 5.37 -5.18 -6.13
N ASN A 212 5.72 -6.46 -6.04
CA ASN A 212 7.07 -6.87 -5.64
C ASN A 212 8.15 -6.36 -6.62
N VAL A 213 7.89 -6.46 -7.92
CA VAL A 213 8.79 -5.93 -8.97
C VAL A 213 8.93 -4.41 -8.86
N GLU A 214 7.84 -3.70 -8.59
CA GLU A 214 7.84 -2.25 -8.42
C GLU A 214 8.64 -1.82 -7.19
N MET A 215 8.45 -2.48 -6.04
CA MET A 215 9.20 -2.19 -4.81
C MET A 215 10.70 -2.45 -5.01
N GLU A 216 11.07 -3.54 -5.69
CA GLU A 216 12.46 -3.82 -6.03
C GLU A 216 13.05 -2.75 -6.97
N ALA A 217 12.29 -2.30 -7.97
CA ALA A 217 12.73 -1.23 -8.86
C ALA A 217 13.00 0.08 -8.10
N HIS A 218 12.15 0.44 -7.14
CA HIS A 218 12.37 1.61 -6.29
C HIS A 218 13.62 1.49 -5.43
N ARG A 219 13.92 0.30 -4.89
CA ARG A 219 15.15 0.04 -4.13
C ARG A 219 16.38 0.17 -5.02
N LEU A 220 16.36 -0.36 -6.24
CA LEU A 220 17.47 -0.23 -7.19
C LEU A 220 17.73 1.23 -7.57
N VAL A 221 16.68 2.04 -7.71
CA VAL A 221 16.80 3.49 -7.95
C VAL A 221 17.43 4.19 -6.74
N LEU A 222 17.06 3.82 -5.52
CA LEU A 222 17.68 4.33 -4.29
C LEU A 222 19.19 4.04 -4.27
N GLY A 223 19.59 2.79 -4.52
CA GLY A 223 21.01 2.41 -4.59
C GLY A 223 21.78 3.16 -5.68
N THR A 224 21.17 3.33 -6.86
CA THR A 224 21.77 4.11 -7.96
C THR A 224 21.93 5.58 -7.60
N CYS A 225 20.96 6.16 -6.87
CA CYS A 225 21.01 7.54 -6.39
C CYS A 225 22.16 7.75 -5.41
N PHE A 226 22.31 6.86 -4.42
CA PHE A 226 23.45 6.92 -3.49
C PHE A 226 24.79 6.76 -4.17
N LYS A 227 24.91 5.79 -5.08
CA LYS A 227 26.14 5.59 -5.85
C LYS A 227 26.51 6.84 -6.64
N THR A 228 25.52 7.49 -7.26
CA THR A 228 25.75 8.75 -8.00
C THR A 228 26.26 9.85 -7.06
N ILE A 229 25.77 9.93 -5.83
CA ILE A 229 26.30 10.89 -4.85
C ILE A 229 27.75 10.54 -4.52
N GLN A 230 28.02 9.29 -4.16
CA GLN A 230 29.38 8.81 -3.86
C GLN A 230 30.37 9.14 -4.99
N ASP A 231 30.02 8.81 -6.23
CA ASP A 231 30.83 9.07 -7.42
C ASP A 231 31.12 10.58 -7.63
N ASN A 232 30.20 11.45 -7.20
CA ASN A 232 30.36 12.91 -7.30
C ASN A 232 31.15 13.52 -6.13
N VAL A 233 31.08 12.94 -4.93
CA VAL A 233 31.68 13.51 -3.72
C VAL A 233 33.06 12.93 -3.42
N ALA A 234 33.33 11.67 -3.79
CA ALA A 234 34.63 11.04 -3.59
C ALA A 234 35.80 11.85 -4.19
N PRO A 235 35.72 12.36 -5.44
CA PRO A 235 36.78 13.21 -5.98
C PRO A 235 37.00 14.51 -5.18
N GLY A 236 35.96 15.03 -4.54
CA GLY A 236 36.05 16.19 -3.67
C GLY A 236 36.80 15.90 -2.37
N TYR A 237 36.54 14.74 -1.75
CA TYR A 237 37.31 14.28 -0.59
C TYR A 237 38.76 13.97 -0.95
N ASP A 238 39.03 13.32 -2.09
CA ASP A 238 40.38 13.06 -2.58
C ASP A 238 41.16 14.37 -2.82
N SER A 239 40.51 15.37 -3.44
CA SER A 239 41.11 16.68 -3.68
C SER A 239 41.44 17.38 -2.35
N LEU A 240 40.53 17.34 -1.38
CA LEU A 240 40.77 17.87 -0.04
C LEU A 240 41.99 17.21 0.63
N GLN A 241 42.13 15.89 0.54
CA GLN A 241 43.29 15.19 1.11
C GLN A 241 44.60 15.64 0.46
N SER A 242 44.61 15.84 -0.86
CA SER A 242 45.78 16.37 -1.56
C SER A 242 46.10 17.81 -1.14
N GLU A 243 45.09 18.65 -0.94
CA GLU A 243 45.27 20.03 -0.48
C GLU A 243 45.73 20.10 0.98
N ILE A 244 45.24 19.22 1.86
CA ILE A 244 45.72 19.05 3.24
C ILE A 244 47.22 18.74 3.24
N ALA A 245 47.67 17.79 2.41
CA ALA A 245 49.09 17.45 2.28
C ALA A 245 49.93 18.64 1.78
N THR A 246 49.37 19.46 0.88
CA THR A 246 50.03 20.67 0.38
C THR A 246 50.15 21.74 1.47
N CYS A 247 49.10 21.97 2.27
CA CYS A 247 49.17 22.88 3.42
C CYS A 247 50.23 22.41 4.43
N LEU A 248 50.30 21.10 4.70
CA LEU A 248 51.33 20.51 5.57
C LEU A 248 52.75 20.77 5.07
N GLU A 249 53.00 20.58 3.78
CA GLU A 249 54.32 20.83 3.20
C GLU A 249 54.68 22.32 3.28
N PHE A 250 53.73 23.19 2.96
CA PHE A 250 53.92 24.63 3.01
C PHE A 250 54.23 25.13 4.43
N ASP A 251 53.46 24.68 5.43
CA ASP A 251 53.64 25.11 6.83
C ASP A 251 54.96 24.57 7.44
N ASN A 252 55.52 23.49 6.88
CA ASN A 252 56.80 22.89 7.33
C ASN A 252 58.02 23.33 6.50
N THR A 253 57.86 24.17 5.48
CA THR A 253 58.98 24.64 4.64
C THR A 253 59.51 25.99 5.12
N ASP A 254 60.80 26.07 5.45
CA ASP A 254 61.47 27.33 5.79
C ASP A 254 61.57 28.26 4.55
N ASP A 255 60.90 29.41 4.60
CA ASP A 255 60.73 30.39 3.50
C ASP A 255 60.20 29.75 2.19
N PRO A 256 58.91 29.36 2.13
CA PRO A 256 58.33 28.63 1.01
C PRO A 256 58.31 29.43 -0.32
N PHE A 257 58.65 30.72 -0.28
CA PHE A 257 58.78 31.59 -1.44
C PHE A 257 60.22 31.91 -1.83
N ALA A 258 61.22 31.29 -1.20
CA ALA A 258 62.64 31.53 -1.48
C ALA A 258 63.00 31.29 -2.97
N ALA A 259 62.30 30.37 -3.65
CA ALA A 259 62.50 30.08 -5.07
C ALA A 259 61.95 31.17 -6.03
N PHE A 260 61.16 32.13 -5.53
CA PHE A 260 60.53 33.20 -6.32
C PHE A 260 61.12 34.59 -6.07
N ARG A 261 62.15 34.71 -5.22
CA ARG A 261 62.90 35.94 -4.96
C ARG A 261 64.21 35.95 -5.73
#